data_AF-K0IFR5-F1
#
_entry.id   AF-K0IFR5-F1
#
_cell.length_a   1.000
_cell.length_b   1.000
_cell.length_c   1.000
_cell.angle_alpha   90.00
_cell.angle_beta   90.00
_cell.angle_gamma   90.00
#
_symmetry.space_group_name_H-M   'P 1'
#
loop_
_entity.id
_entity.type
_entity.pdbx_description
1 polymer ?
#
loop_
_entity_poly.entity_id
_entity_poly.type
_entity_poly.pdbx_seq_one_letter_code
_entity_poly.pdbx_strand_id
1 'polypeptide(L)'
;MSDLLKTHNISIIEMTNEHSILGIYKKVFDYLAAGFAIIYGVEMDGNNVKRKMAKLNETVLNKSISNGSLIIVDRPLIYAGRYHNPVDWSKNSLAKSILEAKHVSLNIRGIIIFVNPQIELETGNYKEEPLDFENFVGKRFNIPIEVVYCYDLKVVLSLKPSILLKILKIHHLSTIDTNSIHHTMPNKVMMEVATIFEQGLVDIFGKDASELIFKTLSILYGIDKHQIPLKLDIVEQKLENAIGRFNASRVFSAINLRLINECLH
;
A
#
# COMPACT_ATOMS: atom_id res chain seq x y z
N MET A 1 -3.30 -10.66 26.74
CA MET A 1 -3.40 -11.22 25.38
C MET A 1 -4.33 -10.32 24.56
N SER A 2 -3.88 -9.18 24.04
CA SER A 2 -4.70 -8.38 23.08
C SER A 2 -3.97 -7.22 22.37
N ASP A 3 -2.65 -7.27 22.17
CA ASP A 3 -1.95 -6.33 21.26
C ASP A 3 -1.54 -7.00 19.93
N LEU A 4 -2.10 -8.18 19.65
CA LEU A 4 -1.62 -9.07 18.60
C LEU A 4 -2.27 -8.76 17.25
N LEU A 5 -1.42 -8.20 16.37
CA LEU A 5 -1.57 -8.00 14.93
C LEU A 5 -2.49 -6.85 14.53
N LYS A 6 -1.88 -5.86 13.87
CA LYS A 6 -2.60 -4.76 13.24
C LYS A 6 -3.14 -5.24 11.90
N THR A 7 -4.33 -4.81 11.51
CA THR A 7 -5.00 -5.37 10.34
C THR A 7 -4.34 -4.98 9.01
N HIS A 8 -3.71 -3.80 8.88
CA HIS A 8 -3.18 -3.34 7.58
C HIS A 8 -1.92 -2.46 7.69
N ASN A 9 -0.75 -3.00 7.38
CA ASN A 9 0.49 -2.26 7.25
C ASN A 9 0.79 -1.88 5.80
N ILE A 10 1.42 -0.71 5.59
CA ILE A 10 1.87 -0.25 4.28
C ILE A 10 3.39 -0.29 4.18
N SER A 11 3.90 -0.72 3.02
CA SER A 11 5.29 -0.64 2.61
C SER A 11 5.34 -0.07 1.20
N ILE A 12 5.99 1.07 1.03
CA ILE A 12 6.26 1.63 -0.30
C ILE A 12 7.68 1.23 -0.67
N ILE A 13 7.83 0.50 -1.79
CA ILE A 13 9.12 -0.03 -2.23
C ILE A 13 9.35 0.30 -3.70
N GLU A 14 10.59 0.55 -4.06
CA GLU A 14 11.00 0.60 -5.46
C GLU A 14 11.15 -0.83 -5.99
N MET A 15 10.12 -1.36 -6.67
CA MET A 15 10.10 -2.77 -7.10
C MET A 15 11.14 -3.11 -8.17
N THR A 16 11.62 -2.11 -8.90
CA THR A 16 12.72 -2.28 -9.87
C THR A 16 14.09 -2.37 -9.19
N ASN A 17 14.19 -2.01 -7.91
CA ASN A 17 15.42 -2.00 -7.15
C ASN A 17 15.55 -3.32 -6.36
N GLU A 18 16.53 -4.14 -6.72
CA GLU A 18 16.76 -5.43 -6.07
C GLU A 18 16.99 -5.28 -4.56
N HIS A 19 17.65 -4.22 -4.10
CA HIS A 19 17.90 -4.01 -2.67
C HIS A 19 16.61 -3.82 -1.87
N SER A 20 15.64 -3.09 -2.43
CA SER A 20 14.33 -2.86 -1.81
C SER A 20 13.55 -4.17 -1.65
N ILE A 21 13.54 -5.01 -2.68
CA ILE A 21 12.89 -6.33 -2.64
C ILE A 21 13.58 -7.28 -1.65
N LEU A 22 14.92 -7.27 -1.59
CA LEU A 22 15.66 -8.05 -0.60
C LEU A 22 15.29 -7.66 0.84
N GLY A 23 15.00 -6.37 1.08
CA GLY A 23 14.50 -5.90 2.37
C GLY A 23 13.17 -6.57 2.77
N ILE A 24 12.25 -6.76 1.82
CA ILE A 24 10.99 -7.49 2.06
C ILE A 24 11.26 -8.96 2.36
N TYR A 25 12.15 -9.62 1.62
CA TYR A 25 12.47 -11.02 1.89
C TYR A 25 13.10 -11.25 3.27
N LYS A 26 13.94 -10.31 3.74
CA LYS A 26 14.46 -10.36 5.11
C LYS A 26 13.34 -10.28 6.13
N LYS A 27 12.41 -9.33 5.99
CA LYS A 27 11.22 -9.25 6.87
C LYS A 27 10.41 -10.54 6.85
N VAL A 28 10.22 -11.16 5.69
CA VAL A 28 9.55 -12.47 5.56
C VAL A 28 10.26 -13.52 6.43
N PHE A 29 11.58 -13.62 6.35
CA PHE A 29 12.33 -14.56 7.21
C PHE A 29 12.25 -14.21 8.69
N ASP A 30 12.25 -12.93 9.06
CA ASP A 30 12.13 -12.48 10.45
C ASP A 30 10.76 -12.88 11.03
N TYR A 31 9.68 -12.70 10.28
CA TYR A 31 8.33 -13.15 10.69
C TYR A 31 8.22 -14.68 10.81
N LEU A 32 8.83 -15.43 9.89
CA LEU A 32 8.90 -16.90 9.98
C LEU A 32 9.63 -17.34 11.24
N ALA A 33 10.78 -16.72 11.53
CA ALA A 33 11.56 -16.99 12.74
C ALA A 33 10.80 -16.62 14.02
N ALA A 34 9.96 -15.58 13.97
CA ALA A 34 9.10 -15.15 15.08
C ALA A 34 7.86 -16.05 15.30
N GLY A 35 7.64 -17.06 14.46
CA GLY A 35 6.56 -18.05 14.62
C GLY A 35 5.25 -17.71 13.91
N PHE A 36 5.30 -16.86 12.87
CA PHE A 36 4.15 -16.58 12.01
C PHE A 36 4.16 -17.46 10.75
N ALA A 37 2.97 -17.72 10.21
CA ALA A 37 2.82 -18.21 8.85
C ALA A 37 2.73 -17.02 7.88
N ILE A 38 3.21 -17.18 6.66
CA ILE A 38 3.31 -16.10 5.67
C ILE A 38 2.70 -16.51 4.34
N ILE A 39 1.91 -15.61 3.77
CA ILE A 39 1.45 -15.67 2.39
C ILE A 39 2.13 -14.52 1.65
N TYR A 40 2.92 -14.82 0.62
CA TYR A 40 3.63 -13.83 -0.18
C TYR A 40 3.09 -13.81 -1.61
N GLY A 41 2.55 -12.68 -2.07
CA GLY A 41 2.23 -12.46 -3.49
C GLY A 41 2.31 -11.00 -3.87
N VAL A 42 3.52 -10.47 -3.74
CA VAL A 42 3.90 -9.11 -4.13
C VAL A 42 4.38 -9.06 -5.59
N GLU A 43 4.99 -10.14 -6.08
CA GLU A 43 5.63 -10.21 -7.41
C GLU A 43 4.85 -11.10 -8.39
N MET A 44 5.04 -10.86 -9.69
CA MET A 44 4.29 -11.54 -10.76
C MET A 44 4.58 -13.05 -10.89
N ASP A 45 5.79 -13.50 -10.57
CA ASP A 45 6.26 -14.88 -10.77
C ASP A 45 6.85 -15.45 -9.48
N GLY A 46 6.08 -16.33 -8.82
CA GLY A 46 6.46 -17.01 -7.59
C GLY A 46 7.66 -17.94 -7.73
N ASN A 47 7.97 -18.47 -8.92
CA ASN A 47 9.19 -19.25 -9.14
C ASN A 47 10.42 -18.36 -9.14
N ASN A 48 10.31 -17.15 -9.70
CA ASN A 48 11.37 -16.15 -9.60
C ASN A 48 11.58 -15.72 -8.14
N VAL A 49 10.50 -15.49 -7.39
CA VAL A 49 10.57 -15.19 -5.94
C VAL A 49 11.33 -16.29 -5.20
N LYS A 50 10.97 -17.56 -5.40
CA LYS A 50 11.65 -18.70 -4.77
C LYS A 50 13.15 -18.69 -5.08
N ARG A 51 13.52 -18.50 -6.35
CA ARG A 51 14.95 -18.43 -6.75
C ARG A 51 15.68 -17.28 -6.06
N LYS A 52 15.08 -16.10 -5.95
CA LYS A 52 15.70 -14.95 -5.28
C LYS A 52 15.79 -15.13 -3.76
N MET A 53 14.74 -15.63 -3.12
CA MET A 53 14.74 -15.93 -1.67
C MET A 53 15.74 -17.04 -1.33
N ALA A 54 15.93 -18.04 -2.20
CA ALA A 54 16.89 -19.12 -1.99
C ALA A 54 18.33 -18.60 -1.90
N LYS A 55 18.67 -17.55 -2.66
CA LYS A 55 19.98 -16.89 -2.58
C LYS A 55 20.25 -16.25 -1.22
N LEU A 56 19.21 -15.90 -0.46
CA LEU A 56 19.34 -15.35 0.89
C LEU A 56 19.45 -16.46 1.94
N ASN A 57 18.54 -17.44 1.89
CA ASN A 57 18.53 -18.56 2.84
C ASN A 57 17.72 -19.74 2.30
N GLU A 58 18.37 -20.59 1.48
CA GLU A 58 17.75 -21.76 0.87
C GLU A 58 17.20 -22.76 1.91
N THR A 59 17.93 -23.01 2.99
CA THR A 59 17.53 -23.98 4.02
C THR A 59 16.23 -23.56 4.71
N VAL A 60 16.14 -22.29 5.13
CA VAL A 60 14.92 -21.76 5.76
C VAL A 60 13.78 -21.72 4.75
N LEU A 61 14.02 -21.26 3.52
CA LEU A 61 13.01 -21.23 2.47
C LEU A 61 12.38 -22.61 2.23
N ASN A 62 13.21 -23.62 1.97
CA ASN A 62 12.73 -24.96 1.64
C ASN A 62 11.98 -25.58 2.82
N LYS A 63 12.49 -25.41 4.05
CA LYS A 63 11.80 -25.85 5.26
C LYS A 63 10.43 -25.17 5.40
N SER A 64 10.38 -23.85 5.25
CA SER A 64 9.15 -23.07 5.41
C SER A 64 8.10 -23.34 4.33
N ILE A 65 8.52 -23.63 3.09
CA ILE A 65 7.59 -24.06 2.04
C ILE A 65 7.09 -25.48 2.32
N SER A 66 7.99 -26.41 2.66
CA SER A 66 7.66 -27.83 2.88
C SER A 66 6.70 -28.03 4.05
N ASN A 67 6.87 -27.26 5.12
CA ASN A 67 5.98 -27.31 6.26
C ASN A 67 4.75 -26.42 6.08
N GLY A 68 4.65 -25.63 5.00
CA GLY A 68 3.52 -24.75 4.69
C GLY A 68 3.46 -23.45 5.50
N SER A 69 4.50 -23.12 6.27
CA SER A 69 4.59 -21.83 6.98
C SER A 69 4.87 -20.66 6.04
N LEU A 70 5.32 -20.93 4.81
CA LEU A 70 5.44 -19.94 3.74
C LEU A 70 4.74 -20.45 2.49
N ILE A 71 3.74 -19.69 2.03
CA ILE A 71 3.03 -19.91 0.78
C ILE A 71 3.36 -18.75 -0.15
N ILE A 72 3.90 -19.06 -1.33
CA ILE A 72 4.23 -18.07 -2.36
C ILE A 72 3.22 -18.22 -3.50
N VAL A 73 2.52 -17.12 -3.80
CA VAL A 73 1.46 -17.04 -4.80
C VAL A 73 1.81 -15.95 -5.80
N ASP A 74 1.58 -16.19 -7.09
CA ASP A 74 1.75 -15.16 -8.11
C ASP A 74 0.79 -13.99 -7.84
N ARG A 75 1.28 -12.74 -7.91
CA ARG A 75 0.49 -11.53 -7.61
C ARG A 75 -0.91 -11.52 -8.24
N PRO A 76 -1.11 -11.85 -9.53
CA PRO A 76 -2.44 -11.84 -10.16
C PRO A 76 -3.44 -12.83 -9.53
N LEU A 77 -2.94 -13.88 -8.87
CA LEU A 77 -3.76 -14.94 -8.31
C LEU A 77 -4.23 -14.63 -6.90
N ILE A 78 -3.51 -13.82 -6.10
CA ILE A 78 -3.96 -13.46 -4.73
C ILE A 78 -5.35 -12.83 -4.75
N TYR A 79 -5.64 -12.00 -5.76
CA TYR A 79 -6.93 -11.32 -5.88
C TYR A 79 -7.92 -12.02 -6.84
N ALA A 80 -7.56 -13.18 -7.38
CA ALA A 80 -8.42 -13.94 -8.29
C ALA A 80 -9.68 -14.49 -7.59
N GLY A 81 -10.83 -14.39 -8.28
CA GLY A 81 -12.10 -14.94 -7.81
C GLY A 81 -12.89 -14.06 -6.84
N ARG A 82 -12.43 -12.83 -6.54
CA ARG A 82 -13.12 -11.89 -5.62
C ARG A 82 -14.46 -11.37 -6.14
N TYR A 83 -14.63 -11.33 -7.45
CA TYR A 83 -15.84 -10.82 -8.10
C TYR A 83 -16.91 -11.90 -8.29
N HIS A 84 -16.67 -13.12 -7.83
CA HIS A 84 -17.65 -14.19 -7.82
C HIS A 84 -18.12 -14.38 -6.38
N ASN A 85 -19.44 -14.27 -6.19
CA ASN A 85 -20.23 -14.46 -4.97
C ASN A 85 -19.39 -14.81 -3.70
N PRO A 86 -19.34 -13.96 -2.66
CA PRO A 86 -18.45 -14.08 -1.48
C PRO A 86 -18.62 -15.38 -0.64
N VAL A 87 -19.48 -16.29 -1.09
CA VAL A 87 -19.82 -17.57 -0.47
C VAL A 87 -18.95 -18.72 -1.01
N ASP A 88 -18.41 -18.63 -2.24
CA ASP A 88 -17.62 -19.74 -2.83
C ASP A 88 -16.11 -19.60 -2.61
N TRP A 89 -15.72 -19.74 -1.33
CA TRP A 89 -14.35 -19.63 -0.83
C TRP A 89 -13.37 -20.61 -1.47
N SER A 90 -13.86 -21.74 -1.97
CA SER A 90 -13.05 -22.75 -2.64
C SER A 90 -12.36 -22.24 -3.90
N LYS A 91 -12.91 -21.17 -4.49
CA LYS A 91 -12.41 -20.51 -5.71
C LYS A 91 -11.55 -19.27 -5.43
N ASN A 92 -11.48 -18.81 -4.17
CA ASN A 92 -10.66 -17.66 -3.81
C ASN A 92 -9.26 -18.13 -3.39
N SER A 93 -8.24 -17.75 -4.17
CA SER A 93 -6.87 -18.21 -3.93
C SER A 93 -6.35 -17.79 -2.55
N LEU A 94 -6.65 -16.57 -2.10
CA LEU A 94 -6.18 -16.09 -0.80
C LEU A 94 -6.82 -16.88 0.34
N ALA A 95 -8.14 -17.11 0.27
CA ALA A 95 -8.85 -17.90 1.28
C ALA A 95 -8.31 -19.34 1.35
N LYS A 96 -8.00 -19.94 0.20
CA LYS A 96 -7.37 -21.26 0.12
C LYS A 96 -5.98 -21.25 0.79
N SER A 97 -5.13 -20.26 0.49
CA SER A 97 -3.82 -20.13 1.12
C SER A 97 -3.90 -19.91 2.64
N ILE A 98 -4.91 -19.18 3.12
CA ILE A 98 -5.12 -18.99 4.57
C ILE A 98 -5.56 -20.30 5.25
N LEU A 99 -6.43 -21.07 4.61
CA LEU A 99 -6.81 -22.40 5.10
C LEU A 99 -5.60 -23.33 5.16
N GLU A 100 -4.79 -23.37 4.11
CA GLU A 100 -3.55 -24.15 4.05
C GLU A 100 -2.59 -23.74 5.19
N ALA A 101 -2.34 -22.44 5.36
CA ALA A 101 -1.49 -21.91 6.43
C ALA A 101 -2.00 -22.25 7.83
N LYS A 102 -3.32 -22.30 8.03
CA LYS A 102 -3.94 -22.67 9.32
C LYS A 102 -3.72 -24.14 9.68
N HIS A 103 -3.67 -25.04 8.70
CA HIS A 103 -3.50 -26.48 8.94
C HIS A 103 -2.09 -26.89 9.32
N VAL A 104 -1.11 -26.00 9.11
CA VAL A 104 0.32 -26.27 9.18
C VAL A 104 0.87 -26.40 10.60
N SER A 105 0.24 -25.81 11.62
CA SER A 105 0.76 -25.90 12.99
C SER A 105 -0.27 -25.47 14.03
N LEU A 106 -0.38 -26.27 15.10
CA LEU A 106 -1.17 -25.96 16.30
C LEU A 106 -0.63 -24.73 17.07
N ASN A 107 0.56 -24.23 16.74
CA ASN A 107 1.30 -23.19 17.47
C ASN A 107 1.65 -21.93 16.66
N ILE A 108 1.01 -21.68 15.51
CA ILE A 108 1.24 -20.42 14.78
C ILE A 108 0.68 -19.22 15.56
N ARG A 109 1.48 -18.15 15.67
CA ARG A 109 1.06 -16.91 16.35
C ARG A 109 0.01 -16.11 15.56
N GLY A 110 -0.02 -16.30 14.25
CA GLY A 110 -0.87 -15.59 13.31
C GLY A 110 -0.40 -15.78 11.88
N ILE A 111 -1.08 -15.12 10.94
CA ILE A 111 -0.75 -15.13 9.51
C ILE A 111 -0.40 -13.71 9.07
N ILE A 112 0.74 -13.55 8.40
CA ILE A 112 1.15 -12.29 7.76
C ILE A 112 0.97 -12.46 6.24
N ILE A 113 0.31 -11.50 5.59
CA ILE A 113 0.02 -11.57 4.16
C ILE A 113 0.72 -10.40 3.47
N PHE A 114 1.74 -10.66 2.67
CA PHE A 114 2.39 -9.66 1.84
C PHE A 114 1.71 -9.62 0.47
N VAL A 115 1.13 -8.48 0.13
CA VAL A 115 0.32 -8.30 -1.10
C VAL A 115 0.72 -7.05 -1.84
N ASN A 116 0.50 -7.02 -3.15
CA ASN A 116 0.64 -5.82 -3.95
C ASN A 116 -0.68 -5.54 -4.70
N PRO A 117 -1.45 -4.50 -4.31
CA PRO A 117 -2.74 -4.14 -4.91
C PRO A 117 -2.58 -3.26 -6.16
N GLN A 118 -1.44 -3.33 -6.84
CA GLN A 118 -1.11 -2.47 -7.97
C GLN A 118 -2.04 -2.66 -9.17
N ILE A 119 -2.62 -3.85 -9.36
CA ILE A 119 -3.56 -4.13 -10.46
C ILE A 119 -4.82 -3.24 -10.33
N GLU A 120 -5.30 -3.06 -9.11
CA GLU A 120 -6.46 -2.22 -8.80
C GLU A 120 -6.17 -0.73 -9.02
N LEU A 121 -4.92 -0.30 -8.77
CA LEU A 121 -4.47 1.07 -9.03
C LEU A 121 -4.27 1.34 -10.52
N GLU A 122 -3.63 0.41 -11.24
CA GLU A 122 -3.33 0.54 -12.67
C GLU A 122 -4.59 0.54 -13.54
N THR A 123 -5.64 -0.19 -13.13
CA THR A 123 -6.89 -0.28 -13.88
C THR A 123 -7.85 0.89 -13.63
N GLY A 124 -7.51 1.83 -12.73
CA GLY A 124 -8.39 2.94 -12.35
C GLY A 124 -9.66 2.52 -11.62
N ASN A 125 -9.80 1.23 -11.31
CA ASN A 125 -10.92 0.64 -10.58
C ASN A 125 -10.61 0.55 -9.09
N TYR A 126 -9.92 1.55 -8.53
CA TYR A 126 -9.70 1.61 -7.09
C TYR A 126 -11.04 1.84 -6.40
N LYS A 127 -11.64 0.75 -5.96
CA LYS A 127 -12.79 0.75 -5.06
C LYS A 127 -12.28 0.64 -3.63
N GLU A 128 -13.04 1.14 -2.66
CA GLU A 128 -12.74 0.96 -1.23
C GLU A 128 -12.90 -0.51 -0.76
N GLU A 129 -13.49 -1.35 -1.63
CA GLU A 129 -13.82 -2.78 -1.43
C GLU A 129 -12.66 -3.75 -1.07
N PRO A 130 -11.37 -3.52 -1.41
CA PRO A 130 -10.27 -4.41 -0.99
C PRO A 130 -10.18 -4.58 0.54
N LEU A 131 -10.55 -3.54 1.30
CA LEU A 131 -10.53 -3.54 2.76
C LEU A 131 -11.67 -4.36 3.37
N ASP A 132 -12.84 -4.34 2.73
CA ASP A 132 -13.97 -5.13 3.19
C ASP A 132 -13.66 -6.62 3.07
N PHE A 133 -12.98 -7.00 1.99
CA PHE A 133 -12.55 -8.38 1.78
C PHE A 133 -11.55 -8.84 2.85
N GLU A 134 -10.58 -8.01 3.21
CA GLU A 134 -9.53 -8.38 4.17
C GLU A 134 -10.03 -8.38 5.62
N ASN A 135 -10.85 -7.40 6.00
CA ASN A 135 -11.57 -7.41 7.28
C ASN A 135 -12.50 -8.64 7.39
N PHE A 136 -13.15 -9.02 6.29
CA PHE A 136 -14.01 -10.18 6.20
C PHE A 136 -13.23 -11.49 6.34
N VAL A 137 -12.05 -11.58 5.71
CA VAL A 137 -11.12 -12.70 5.86
C VAL A 137 -10.61 -12.82 7.31
N GLY A 138 -10.14 -11.73 7.93
CA GLY A 138 -9.65 -11.73 9.31
C GLY A 138 -10.67 -12.23 10.34
N LYS A 139 -11.93 -11.76 10.24
CA LYS A 139 -13.02 -12.18 11.14
C LYS A 139 -13.37 -13.67 10.99
N ARG A 140 -13.25 -14.24 9.79
CA ARG A 140 -13.75 -15.58 9.47
C ARG A 140 -12.88 -16.72 10.02
N PHE A 141 -11.57 -16.52 10.11
CA PHE A 141 -10.62 -17.61 10.41
C PHE A 141 -10.28 -17.75 11.90
N ASN A 142 -10.70 -16.80 12.74
CA ASN A 142 -10.45 -16.77 14.19
C ASN A 142 -8.97 -16.97 14.55
N ILE A 143 -8.08 -16.44 13.72
CA ILE A 143 -6.62 -16.39 13.88
C ILE A 143 -6.23 -14.94 13.61
N PRO A 144 -5.28 -14.35 14.35
CA PRO A 144 -4.88 -12.98 14.07
C PRO A 144 -4.17 -12.94 12.70
N ILE A 145 -4.63 -12.02 11.84
CA ILE A 145 -4.13 -11.79 10.48
C ILE A 145 -3.62 -10.35 10.40
N GLU A 146 -2.46 -10.18 9.79
CA GLU A 146 -1.89 -8.87 9.44
C GLU A 146 -1.60 -8.86 7.94
N VAL A 147 -2.04 -7.82 7.24
CA VAL A 147 -1.78 -7.64 5.81
C VAL A 147 -0.73 -6.56 5.64
N VAL A 148 0.32 -6.82 4.87
CA VAL A 148 1.37 -5.87 4.48
C VAL A 148 1.23 -5.55 3.01
N TYR A 149 0.72 -4.36 2.72
CA TYR A 149 0.55 -3.83 1.37
C TYR A 149 1.86 -3.24 0.85
N CYS A 150 2.44 -3.91 -0.14
CA CYS A 150 3.66 -3.52 -0.82
C CYS A 150 3.30 -2.76 -2.11
N TYR A 151 3.34 -1.43 -2.07
CA TYR A 151 3.11 -0.58 -3.23
C TYR A 151 4.41 -0.27 -3.97
N ASP A 152 4.37 -0.25 -5.29
CA ASP A 152 5.48 0.24 -6.11
C ASP A 152 5.56 1.77 -6.02
N LEU A 153 6.70 2.30 -5.56
CA LEU A 153 6.97 3.73 -5.48
C LEU A 153 6.64 4.45 -6.79
N LYS A 154 7.00 3.87 -7.95
CA LYS A 154 6.73 4.49 -9.25
C LYS A 154 5.24 4.66 -9.51
N VAL A 155 4.44 3.65 -9.14
CA VAL A 155 2.98 3.71 -9.27
C VAL A 155 2.43 4.74 -8.31
N VAL A 156 2.85 4.72 -7.04
CA VAL A 156 2.41 5.68 -6.03
C VAL A 156 2.66 7.11 -6.47
N LEU A 157 3.86 7.42 -6.98
CA LEU A 157 4.21 8.76 -7.45
C LEU A 157 3.39 9.20 -8.67
N SER A 158 2.86 8.26 -9.45
CA SER A 158 2.00 8.56 -10.61
C SER A 158 0.52 8.78 -10.25
N LEU A 159 0.11 8.49 -9.01
CA LEU A 159 -1.27 8.64 -8.57
C LEU A 159 -1.69 10.11 -8.50
N LYS A 160 -3.00 10.35 -8.54
CA LYS A 160 -3.55 11.60 -8.04
C LYS A 160 -3.36 11.68 -6.52
N PRO A 161 -2.95 12.84 -5.95
CA PRO A 161 -2.79 13.00 -4.51
C PRO A 161 -4.01 12.59 -3.68
N SER A 162 -5.22 12.77 -4.20
CA SER A 162 -6.47 12.36 -3.54
C SER A 162 -6.56 10.85 -3.36
N ILE A 163 -6.10 10.07 -4.34
CA ILE A 163 -6.05 8.61 -4.29
C ILE A 163 -5.00 8.17 -3.28
N LEU A 164 -3.81 8.79 -3.31
CA LEU A 164 -2.76 8.49 -2.34
C LEU A 164 -3.22 8.82 -0.91
N LEU A 165 -3.87 9.96 -0.68
CA LEU A 165 -4.42 10.31 0.62
C LEU A 165 -5.48 9.33 1.10
N LYS A 166 -6.33 8.79 0.21
CA LYS A 166 -7.27 7.72 0.54
C LYS A 166 -6.52 6.46 1.00
N ILE A 167 -5.53 5.99 0.22
CA ILE A 167 -4.67 4.84 0.56
C ILE A 167 -3.99 5.05 1.91
N LEU A 168 -3.34 6.20 2.10
CA LEU A 168 -2.65 6.54 3.33
C LEU A 168 -3.63 6.55 4.51
N LYS A 169 -4.77 7.25 4.40
CA LYS A 169 -5.81 7.29 5.45
C LYS A 169 -6.28 5.90 5.86
N ILE A 170 -6.42 5.00 4.90
CA ILE A 170 -6.82 3.60 5.11
C ILE A 170 -5.76 2.84 5.93
N HIS A 171 -4.49 2.99 5.58
CA HIS A 171 -3.38 2.24 6.21
C HIS A 171 -2.79 2.91 7.46
N HIS A 172 -3.07 4.19 7.71
CA HIS A 172 -2.57 4.96 8.87
C HIS A 172 -3.14 4.55 10.24
N LEU A 173 -4.01 3.54 10.29
CA LEU A 173 -4.25 2.82 11.55
C LEU A 173 -3.04 1.94 11.94
N SER A 174 -2.06 1.77 11.05
CA SER A 174 -1.00 0.77 11.18
C SER A 174 0.17 1.00 10.21
N THR A 175 0.98 2.05 10.37
CA THR A 175 2.29 2.12 9.68
C THR A 175 3.38 1.41 10.50
N ILE A 176 4.20 0.57 9.84
CA ILE A 176 5.45 0.02 10.39
C ILE A 176 6.59 0.84 9.79
N ASP A 177 7.19 1.73 10.59
CA ASP A 177 8.53 2.21 10.30
C ASP A 177 9.54 1.11 10.68
N THR A 178 10.68 1.11 10.02
CA THR A 178 11.80 0.18 10.20
C THR A 178 12.32 0.07 11.64
N ASN A 179 11.92 0.93 12.59
CA ASN A 179 12.32 0.81 14.00
C ASN A 179 11.27 1.24 15.06
N SER A 180 10.06 1.69 14.70
CA SER A 180 9.03 2.00 15.70
C SER A 180 7.63 2.10 15.12
N ILE A 181 6.65 1.77 15.95
CA ILE A 181 5.23 1.85 15.67
C ILE A 181 4.75 3.26 16.08
N HIS A 182 4.36 4.09 15.10
CA HIS A 182 3.67 5.36 15.38
C HIS A 182 2.19 5.24 15.03
N HIS A 183 1.34 5.67 15.96
CA HIS A 183 -0.11 5.76 15.77
C HIS A 183 -0.50 7.22 15.62
N THR A 184 -1.07 7.54 14.45
CA THR A 184 -1.98 8.63 14.08
C THR A 184 -1.56 9.15 12.71
N MET A 185 -2.50 9.24 11.76
CA MET A 185 -2.40 10.31 10.78
C MET A 185 -2.59 11.57 11.62
N PRO A 186 -1.55 12.38 11.88
CA PRO A 186 -1.76 13.51 12.74
C PRO A 186 -2.75 14.41 11.98
N ASN A 187 -3.75 14.95 12.67
CA ASN A 187 -4.59 16.03 12.14
C ASN A 187 -3.75 17.09 11.42
N LYS A 188 -2.48 17.22 11.83
CA LYS A 188 -1.38 17.93 11.17
C LYS A 188 -1.27 17.68 9.65
N VAL A 189 -1.23 16.44 9.14
CA VAL A 189 -1.10 16.20 7.68
C VAL A 189 -2.31 16.72 6.94
N MET A 190 -3.55 16.48 7.43
CA MET A 190 -4.75 17.06 6.81
C MET A 190 -4.78 18.59 6.90
N MET A 191 -4.24 19.18 7.97
CA MET A 191 -4.04 20.63 8.10
C MET A 191 -2.93 21.16 7.18
N GLU A 192 -1.97 20.32 6.81
CA GLU A 192 -0.80 20.66 5.98
C GLU A 192 -0.97 20.29 4.51
N VAL A 193 -2.02 19.56 4.10
CA VAL A 193 -2.29 19.22 2.68
C VAL A 193 -2.23 20.45 1.79
N ALA A 194 -2.79 21.58 2.22
CA ALA A 194 -2.74 22.83 1.45
C ALA A 194 -1.29 23.34 1.28
N THR A 195 -0.47 23.27 2.33
CA THR A 195 0.95 23.64 2.31
C THR A 195 1.76 22.68 1.43
N ILE A 196 1.49 21.38 1.50
CA ILE A 196 2.14 20.37 0.67
C ILE A 196 1.82 20.60 -0.81
N PHE A 197 0.57 20.91 -1.14
CA PHE A 197 0.15 21.30 -2.49
C PHE A 197 0.88 22.54 -2.99
N GLU A 198 1.01 23.55 -2.13
CA GLU A 198 1.74 24.75 -2.46
C GLU A 198 3.22 24.48 -2.73
N GLN A 199 3.88 23.71 -1.87
CA GLN A 199 5.28 23.35 -2.05
C GLN A 199 5.48 22.51 -3.32
N GLY A 200 4.59 21.57 -3.63
CA GLY A 200 4.66 20.80 -4.86
C GLY A 200 4.55 21.65 -6.14
N LEU A 201 3.76 22.73 -6.10
CA LEU A 201 3.72 23.72 -7.19
C LEU A 201 5.01 24.54 -7.26
N VAL A 202 5.53 24.97 -6.11
CA VAL A 202 6.80 25.71 -6.03
C VAL A 202 7.97 24.89 -6.55
N ASP A 203 8.02 23.59 -6.26
CA ASP A 203 9.09 22.70 -6.73
C ASP A 203 9.16 22.61 -8.26
N ILE A 204 8.00 22.69 -8.93
CA ILE A 204 7.91 22.54 -10.40
C ILE A 204 8.04 23.87 -11.13
N PHE A 205 7.44 24.94 -10.60
CA PHE A 205 7.30 26.22 -11.30
C PHE A 205 8.02 27.40 -10.63
N GLY A 206 8.52 27.21 -9.42
CA GLY A 206 9.03 28.30 -8.59
C GLY A 206 7.92 29.08 -7.88
N LYS A 207 8.32 29.94 -6.94
CA LYS A 207 7.41 30.66 -6.04
C LYS A 207 6.41 31.55 -6.77
N ASP A 208 6.89 32.44 -7.62
CA ASP A 208 6.04 33.46 -8.25
C ASP A 208 4.99 32.87 -9.20
N ALA A 209 5.39 31.83 -9.95
CA ALA A 209 4.46 31.12 -10.84
C ALA A 209 3.44 30.28 -10.06
N SER A 210 3.85 29.66 -8.95
CA SER A 210 2.92 28.96 -8.04
C SER A 210 1.86 29.91 -7.47
N GLU A 211 2.26 31.11 -7.04
CA GLU A 211 1.31 32.14 -6.55
C GLU A 211 0.30 32.53 -7.63
N LEU A 212 0.74 32.70 -8.88
CA LEU A 212 -0.15 32.99 -10.00
C LEU A 212 -1.13 31.85 -10.29
N ILE A 213 -0.66 30.60 -10.21
CA ILE A 213 -1.52 29.41 -10.38
C ILE A 213 -2.59 29.38 -9.29
N PHE A 214 -2.25 29.58 -8.01
CA PHE A 214 -3.25 29.64 -6.94
C PHE A 214 -4.24 30.79 -7.11
N LYS A 215 -3.77 31.96 -7.52
CA LYS A 215 -4.63 33.10 -7.82
C LYS A 215 -5.60 32.77 -8.96
N THR A 216 -5.13 32.05 -9.98
CA THR A 216 -5.95 31.57 -11.09
C THR A 216 -7.01 30.57 -10.60
N LEU A 217 -6.63 29.64 -9.72
CA LEU A 217 -7.58 28.68 -9.12
C LEU A 217 -8.67 29.37 -8.29
N SER A 218 -8.28 30.39 -7.50
CA SER A 218 -9.23 31.17 -6.70
C SER A 218 -10.17 32.00 -7.58
N ILE A 219 -9.64 32.75 -8.56
CA ILE A 219 -10.45 33.63 -9.42
C ILE A 219 -11.37 32.84 -10.37
N LEU A 220 -10.84 31.84 -11.07
CA LEU A 220 -11.60 31.15 -12.12
C LEU A 220 -12.47 30.02 -11.59
N TYR A 221 -12.09 29.41 -10.46
CA TYR A 221 -12.77 28.22 -9.94
C TYR A 221 -13.29 28.38 -8.52
N GLY A 222 -13.08 29.53 -7.86
CA GLY A 222 -13.51 29.76 -6.49
C GLY A 222 -12.82 28.84 -5.47
N ILE A 223 -11.62 28.34 -5.80
CA ILE A 223 -10.86 27.42 -4.97
C ILE A 223 -9.78 28.20 -4.23
N ASP A 224 -10.05 28.51 -2.97
CA ASP A 224 -9.07 29.09 -2.06
C ASP A 224 -8.22 28.01 -1.38
N LYS A 225 -7.03 28.40 -0.89
CA LYS A 225 -6.07 27.47 -0.24
C LYS A 225 -6.71 26.63 0.88
N HIS A 226 -7.57 27.24 1.69
CA HIS A 226 -8.25 26.55 2.80
C HIS A 226 -9.26 25.48 2.35
N GLN A 227 -9.70 25.53 1.09
CA GLN A 227 -10.63 24.54 0.52
C GLN A 227 -9.92 23.33 -0.09
N ILE A 228 -8.59 23.41 -0.29
CA ILE A 228 -7.81 22.35 -0.92
C ILE A 228 -8.03 20.99 -0.23
N PRO A 229 -7.89 20.87 1.11
CA PRO A 229 -8.06 19.57 1.78
C PRO A 229 -9.48 19.00 1.66
N LEU A 230 -10.49 19.86 1.46
CA LEU A 230 -11.90 19.47 1.39
C LEU A 230 -12.34 19.07 -0.03
N LYS A 231 -11.61 19.50 -1.05
CA LYS A 231 -12.02 19.39 -2.46
C LYS A 231 -10.86 18.93 -3.37
N LEU A 232 -10.00 18.05 -2.87
CA LEU A 232 -8.81 17.54 -3.57
C LEU A 232 -9.08 17.07 -5.00
N ASP A 233 -10.10 16.22 -5.21
CA ASP A 233 -10.44 15.71 -6.55
C ASP A 233 -10.78 16.86 -7.53
N ILE A 234 -11.46 17.90 -7.04
CA ILE A 234 -11.81 19.09 -7.84
C ILE A 234 -10.57 19.93 -8.10
N VAL A 235 -9.74 20.17 -7.08
CA VAL A 235 -8.48 20.92 -7.19
C VAL A 235 -7.57 20.31 -8.26
N GLU A 236 -7.39 18.99 -8.22
CA GLU A 236 -6.57 18.25 -9.19
C GLU A 236 -7.10 18.41 -10.61
N GLN A 237 -8.42 18.24 -10.81
CA GLN A 237 -9.05 18.43 -12.11
C GLN A 237 -8.87 19.87 -12.63
N LYS A 238 -9.05 20.87 -11.76
CA LYS A 238 -8.88 22.28 -12.14
C LYS A 238 -7.42 22.63 -12.42
N LEU A 239 -6.49 22.03 -11.68
CA LEU A 239 -5.07 22.20 -11.92
C LEU A 239 -4.67 21.60 -13.27
N GLU A 240 -5.13 20.39 -13.61
CA GLU A 240 -4.94 19.78 -14.94
C GLU A 240 -5.43 20.69 -16.07
N ASN A 241 -6.55 21.40 -15.87
CA ASN A 241 -7.08 22.35 -16.84
C ASN A 241 -6.24 23.64 -16.92
N ALA A 242 -5.73 24.13 -15.79
CA ALA A 242 -4.99 25.39 -15.73
C ALA A 242 -3.57 25.29 -16.30
N ILE A 243 -2.86 24.19 -16.04
CA ILE A 243 -1.44 24.02 -16.40
C ILE A 243 -1.16 22.88 -17.38
N GLY A 244 -2.22 22.19 -17.82
CA GLY A 244 -2.14 21.02 -18.69
C GLY A 244 -1.77 19.74 -17.94
N ARG A 245 -2.26 18.59 -18.44
CA ARG A 245 -2.09 17.27 -17.82
C ARG A 245 -0.63 16.89 -17.57
N PHE A 246 0.26 17.20 -18.51
CA PHE A 246 1.69 16.86 -18.38
C PHE A 246 2.32 17.55 -17.17
N ASN A 247 2.11 18.86 -17.03
CA ASN A 247 2.68 19.59 -15.89
C ASN A 247 1.96 19.26 -14.59
N ALA A 248 0.64 19.07 -14.62
CA ALA A 248 -0.12 18.63 -13.45
C ALA A 248 0.38 17.29 -12.92
N SER A 249 0.69 16.32 -13.79
CA SER A 249 1.29 15.04 -13.38
C SER A 249 2.63 15.21 -12.68
N ARG A 250 3.48 16.16 -13.12
CA ARG A 250 4.74 16.47 -12.43
C ARG A 250 4.52 17.08 -11.05
N VAL A 251 3.55 18.00 -10.93
CA VAL A 251 3.16 18.58 -9.65
C VAL A 251 2.60 17.51 -8.70
N PHE A 252 1.72 16.63 -9.20
CA PHE A 252 1.17 15.52 -8.42
C PHE A 252 2.26 14.58 -7.92
N SER A 253 3.26 14.26 -8.75
CA SER A 253 4.39 13.46 -8.33
C SER A 253 5.20 14.14 -7.21
N ALA A 254 5.46 15.45 -7.31
CA ALA A 254 6.12 16.20 -6.25
C ALA A 254 5.31 16.23 -4.94
N ILE A 255 3.99 16.42 -5.04
CA ILE A 255 3.05 16.36 -3.91
C ILE A 255 3.07 14.96 -3.28
N ASN A 256 2.98 13.91 -4.08
CA ASN A 256 2.99 12.52 -3.60
C ASN A 256 4.28 12.19 -2.86
N LEU A 257 5.43 12.61 -3.38
CA LEU A 257 6.71 12.41 -2.70
C LEU A 257 6.73 13.07 -1.31
N ARG A 258 6.22 14.29 -1.20
CA ARG A 258 6.09 14.99 0.09
C ARG A 258 5.10 14.30 1.02
N LEU A 259 3.94 13.88 0.52
CA LEU A 259 2.96 13.11 1.30
C LEU A 259 3.58 11.83 1.85
N ILE A 260 4.33 11.08 1.05
CA ILE A 260 5.03 9.88 1.49
C ILE A 260 6.01 10.21 2.62
N ASN A 261 6.84 11.24 2.44
CA ASN A 261 7.86 11.61 3.42
C ASN A 261 7.26 12.08 4.75
N GLU A 262 6.18 12.86 4.73
CA GLU A 262 5.53 13.37 5.96
C GLU A 262 4.66 12.30 6.66
N CYS A 263 4.24 11.26 5.94
CA CYS A 263 3.36 10.22 6.47
C CYS A 263 4.11 8.95 6.92
N LEU A 264 5.27 8.67 6.34
CA LEU A 264 6.03 7.43 6.59
C LEU A 264 7.38 7.65 7.30
N HIS A 265 7.76 8.91 7.59
CA HIS A 265 8.92 9.29 8.41
C HIS A 265 8.51 10.28 9.51
#